data_AF-A0A969HFR9-F1
#
_entry.id   AF-A0A969HFR9-F1
#
_cell.length_a   1.000
_cell.length_b   1.000
_cell.length_c   1.000
_cell.angle_alpha   90.00
_cell.angle_beta   90.00
_cell.angle_gamma   90.00
#
_symmetry.space_group_name_H-M   'P 1'
#
loop_
_entity.id
_entity.type
_entity.pdbx_description
1 polymer ?
#
loop_
_entity_poly.entity_id
_entity_poly.type
_entity_poly.pdbx_seq_one_letter_code
_entity_poly.pdbx_strand_id
1 'polypeptide(L)'
;LPTQDPNSTETPTPAGIPTGEPTETPTPTDIPTQEPISTETATPPNLPTGQPTPTNTPTKTPTPAPTPQLRVQVWLVDFGGSSYREVIRDRQTPFNHELIANSSLFPPCARDSGDTEWLDCAPNWPDGTSEKNWPAAYIRDRNVVLNQVRFKIEASPALTNVTVIGTASLTGTSVITFQQAGVNQVGQEIVITNVTSIGRLPNFVTYFKPLAIDWKIKVATQTLSAGVSRHPVYVLWNAPSISSLYLTVVDFTTQQANGQSLEPGVVNGIWREFTDTVVARRELNPVAGTIEVSTTTLKYWMPWTITDALRLIDGASYSVMPAGCGVGTAGLLREARAICGVWAQFMVDSLNTHGITAQQVTAGRLRGFPLGPARLDPRTSRPTNQPAATLMLINNWTITRSVCATPTTGVVVITATRTLTRAQVGAAWNVAQIRQIGQSPEFSDLPGVPGQSNPNPPGWFQLGDHALVQYGPNRVIYDPSYGTGPFPNIGAWARASLAGYAAFNETPTRYSPDQLTADTQVTISACSGIPPAGPPAFGLFVP
;
A
#
# COMPACT_ATOMS: atom_id res chain seq x y z
N LEU A 1 32.84 -64.89 6.66
CA LEU A 1 31.42 -64.68 6.98
C LEU A 1 31.19 -63.18 7.09
N PRO A 2 30.70 -62.51 6.03
CA PRO A 2 30.51 -61.07 6.06
C PRO A 2 29.11 -60.70 6.58
N THR A 3 29.10 -59.68 7.42
CA THR A 3 27.95 -59.04 8.06
C THR A 3 27.21 -58.15 7.04
N GLN A 4 25.88 -58.24 7.02
CA GLN A 4 25.00 -57.40 6.20
C GLN A 4 24.69 -56.07 6.89
N ASP A 5 24.59 -55.02 6.08
CA ASP A 5 24.20 -53.66 6.45
C ASP A 5 22.83 -53.36 5.82
N PRO A 6 21.79 -52.92 6.56
CA PRO A 6 20.46 -52.70 6.01
C PRO A 6 20.15 -51.23 5.68
N ASN A 7 19.37 -51.06 4.60
CA ASN A 7 18.51 -49.91 4.26
C ASN A 7 19.15 -48.61 3.76
N SER A 8 19.29 -48.53 2.44
CA SER A 8 19.11 -47.31 1.66
C SER A 8 17.66 -47.24 1.13
N THR A 9 16.88 -46.28 1.63
CA THR A 9 15.54 -45.98 1.09
C THR A 9 15.68 -44.99 -0.07
N GLU A 10 15.43 -45.44 -1.29
CA GLU A 10 15.43 -44.58 -2.48
C GLU A 10 14.19 -43.66 -2.49
N THR A 11 14.42 -42.39 -2.78
CA THR A 11 13.38 -41.36 -2.99
C THR A 11 13.05 -41.31 -4.49
N PRO A 12 11.78 -41.38 -4.92
CA PRO A 12 11.44 -41.37 -6.34
C PRO A 12 11.57 -39.96 -6.94
N THR A 13 12.26 -39.89 -8.07
CA THR A 13 12.38 -38.73 -8.96
C THR A 13 11.03 -38.38 -9.59
N PRO A 14 10.54 -37.12 -9.55
CA PRO A 14 9.33 -36.72 -10.26
C PRO A 14 9.55 -36.68 -11.77
N ALA A 15 8.61 -37.28 -12.51
CA ALA A 15 8.56 -37.29 -13.97
C ALA A 15 8.35 -35.86 -14.53
N GLY A 16 9.06 -35.56 -15.63
CA GLY A 16 9.02 -34.26 -16.30
C GLY A 16 7.65 -33.92 -16.88
N ILE A 17 7.28 -32.64 -16.75
CA ILE A 17 6.08 -32.05 -17.33
C ILE A 17 6.37 -31.69 -18.80
N PRO A 18 5.56 -32.15 -19.77
CA PRO A 18 5.75 -31.79 -21.17
C PRO A 18 5.35 -30.33 -21.41
N THR A 19 6.25 -29.58 -22.05
CA THR A 19 6.07 -28.19 -22.43
C THR A 19 5.23 -28.13 -23.70
N GLY A 20 3.93 -27.82 -23.55
CA GLY A 20 3.05 -27.50 -24.67
C GLY A 20 3.32 -26.09 -25.19
N GLU A 21 3.50 -25.98 -26.50
CA GLU A 21 3.67 -24.75 -27.27
C GLU A 21 2.39 -23.89 -27.22
N PRO A 22 2.46 -22.57 -26.96
CA PRO A 22 1.27 -21.74 -26.85
C PRO A 22 0.65 -21.51 -28.24
N THR A 23 -0.61 -21.92 -28.38
CA THR A 23 -1.45 -21.60 -29.55
C THR A 23 -1.84 -20.12 -29.50
N GLU A 24 -1.63 -19.41 -30.61
CA GLU A 24 -1.97 -18.00 -30.76
C GLU A 24 -3.47 -17.73 -30.57
N THR A 25 -3.78 -16.79 -29.69
CA THR A 25 -5.13 -16.26 -29.48
C THR A 25 -5.49 -15.30 -30.61
N PRO A 26 -6.61 -15.49 -31.34
CA PRO A 26 -7.00 -14.58 -32.41
C PRO A 26 -7.40 -13.20 -31.87
N THR A 27 -6.93 -12.16 -32.57
CA THR A 27 -7.25 -10.75 -32.36
C THR A 27 -8.75 -10.48 -32.49
N PRO A 28 -9.39 -9.72 -31.56
CA PRO A 28 -10.79 -9.34 -31.70
C PRO A 28 -10.94 -8.37 -32.88
N THR A 29 -11.90 -8.66 -33.76
CA THR A 29 -12.34 -7.75 -34.82
C THR A 29 -13.33 -6.74 -34.22
N ASP A 30 -13.02 -5.45 -34.35
CA ASP A 30 -13.91 -4.37 -33.97
C ASP A 30 -15.21 -4.39 -34.80
N ILE A 31 -16.34 -4.58 -34.11
CA ILE A 31 -17.68 -4.37 -34.68
C ILE A 31 -18.10 -2.94 -34.33
N PRO A 32 -18.48 -2.09 -35.31
CA PRO A 32 -18.94 -0.74 -35.02
C PRO A 32 -20.33 -0.77 -34.40
N THR A 33 -20.43 -0.32 -33.16
CA THR A 33 -21.69 -0.06 -32.45
C THR A 33 -22.39 1.14 -33.09
N GLN A 34 -23.56 0.92 -33.69
CA GLN A 34 -24.42 2.01 -34.14
C GLN A 34 -25.09 2.71 -32.95
N GLU A 35 -25.11 4.03 -33.05
CA GLU A 35 -25.73 4.99 -32.14
C GLU A 35 -27.27 4.89 -32.20
N PRO A 36 -27.99 4.82 -31.06
CA PRO A 36 -29.45 4.77 -31.09
C PRO A 36 -30.04 6.14 -31.41
N ILE A 37 -30.84 6.17 -32.48
CA ILE A 37 -31.66 7.30 -32.92
C ILE A 37 -32.68 7.65 -31.84
N SER A 38 -32.74 8.92 -31.45
CA SER A 38 -33.73 9.49 -30.54
C SER A 38 -35.12 9.54 -31.20
N THR A 39 -36.10 8.84 -30.63
CA THR A 39 -37.50 8.92 -31.04
C THR A 39 -38.17 10.11 -30.35
N GLU A 40 -38.66 11.07 -31.15
CA GLU A 40 -39.43 12.23 -30.66
C GLU A 40 -40.81 11.79 -30.11
N THR A 41 -41.12 12.29 -28.93
CA THR A 41 -42.43 12.12 -28.27
C THR A 41 -43.45 13.07 -28.87
N ALA A 42 -44.50 12.51 -29.49
CA ALA A 42 -45.62 13.27 -30.04
C ALA A 42 -46.44 13.97 -28.94
N THR A 43 -46.73 15.26 -29.17
CA THR A 43 -47.64 16.10 -28.38
C THR A 43 -49.10 15.73 -28.67
N PRO A 44 -49.98 15.58 -27.67
CA PRO A 44 -51.39 15.29 -27.91
C PRO A 44 -52.19 16.55 -28.31
N PRO A 45 -53.26 16.42 -29.12
CA PRO A 45 -54.03 17.56 -29.61
C PRO A 45 -55.09 18.02 -28.60
N ASN A 46 -55.31 19.33 -28.61
CA ASN A 46 -56.39 20.04 -27.91
C ASN A 46 -57.77 19.41 -28.18
N LEU A 47 -58.56 19.20 -27.12
CA LEU A 47 -59.97 18.81 -27.18
C LEU A 47 -60.87 19.95 -26.65
N PRO A 48 -62.09 20.15 -27.19
CA PRO A 48 -62.85 21.39 -27.03
C PRO A 48 -63.57 21.50 -25.68
N THR A 49 -63.77 22.76 -25.30
CA THR A 49 -64.57 23.28 -24.20
C THR A 49 -66.05 22.87 -24.31
N GLY A 50 -66.46 21.95 -23.44
CA GLY A 50 -67.86 21.61 -23.15
C GLY A 50 -68.36 22.28 -21.86
N GLN A 51 -69.54 22.89 -21.98
CA GLN A 51 -70.33 23.64 -21.01
C GLN A 51 -70.53 22.96 -19.63
N PRO A 52 -70.46 23.72 -18.51
CA PRO A 52 -70.61 23.14 -17.17
C PRO A 52 -72.07 22.77 -16.87
N THR A 53 -72.27 21.51 -16.49
CA THR A 53 -73.53 21.03 -15.88
C THR A 53 -73.38 21.17 -14.36
N PRO A 54 -74.34 21.77 -13.63
CA PRO A 54 -74.28 21.88 -12.18
C PRO A 54 -74.38 20.49 -11.56
N THR A 55 -73.23 19.96 -11.14
CA THR A 55 -73.15 18.69 -10.43
C THR A 55 -73.33 18.97 -8.95
N ASN A 56 -74.35 18.34 -8.35
CA ASN A 56 -74.60 18.37 -6.92
C ASN A 56 -73.32 18.06 -6.14
N THR A 57 -72.82 19.04 -5.38
CA THR A 57 -71.67 18.90 -4.49
C THR A 57 -71.92 17.74 -3.52
N PRO A 58 -71.21 16.60 -3.65
CA PRO A 58 -71.23 15.59 -2.62
C PRO A 58 -70.50 16.18 -1.43
N THR A 59 -71.18 16.28 -0.29
CA THR A 59 -70.55 16.55 1.00
C THR A 59 -69.36 15.61 1.14
N LYS A 60 -68.13 16.14 1.07
CA LYS A 60 -66.91 15.36 1.25
C LYS A 60 -67.02 14.64 2.59
N THR A 61 -67.32 13.34 2.55
CA THR A 61 -67.11 12.47 3.70
C THR A 61 -65.66 12.70 4.13
N PRO A 62 -65.39 13.15 5.36
CA PRO A 62 -64.03 13.38 5.80
C PRO A 62 -63.25 12.08 5.58
N THR A 63 -62.26 12.13 4.68
CA THR A 63 -61.31 11.03 4.53
C THR A 63 -60.71 10.82 5.92
N PRO A 64 -60.86 9.63 6.53
CA PRO A 64 -60.29 9.38 7.84
C PRO A 64 -58.82 9.79 7.79
N ALA A 65 -58.39 10.58 8.77
CA ALA A 65 -57.01 11.01 8.88
C ALA A 65 -56.13 9.75 8.75
N PRO A 66 -55.10 9.76 7.89
CA PRO A 66 -54.28 8.58 7.68
C PRO A 66 -53.80 8.08 9.02
N THR A 67 -54.11 6.83 9.35
CA THR A 67 -53.58 6.19 10.56
C THR A 67 -52.08 6.40 10.56
N PRO A 68 -51.49 7.00 11.61
CA PRO A 68 -50.06 7.29 11.62
C PRO A 68 -49.31 6.00 11.32
N GLN A 69 -48.62 5.99 10.17
CA GLN A 69 -47.85 4.83 9.75
C GLN A 69 -46.68 4.69 10.71
N LEU A 70 -46.56 3.51 11.31
CA LEU A 70 -45.38 3.14 12.07
C LEU A 70 -44.18 3.14 11.12
N ARG A 71 -43.22 4.03 11.38
CA ARG A 71 -41.98 4.15 10.59
C ARG A 71 -40.79 3.87 11.49
N VAL A 72 -39.83 3.11 10.97
CA VAL A 72 -38.56 2.82 11.61
C VAL A 72 -37.46 2.79 10.56
N GLN A 73 -36.30 3.34 10.90
CA GLN A 73 -35.13 3.34 10.02
C GLN A 73 -33.85 3.33 10.86
N VAL A 74 -32.88 2.51 10.46
CA VAL A 74 -31.50 2.56 10.98
C VAL A 74 -30.88 3.90 10.59
N TRP A 75 -30.25 4.59 11.53
CA TRP A 75 -29.60 5.87 11.24
C TRP A 75 -28.15 5.95 11.69
N LEU A 76 -27.70 5.03 12.55
CA LEU A 76 -26.32 4.98 13.03
C LEU A 76 -25.88 3.53 13.26
N VAL A 77 -24.68 3.18 12.81
CA VAL A 77 -23.97 1.94 13.15
C VAL A 77 -22.55 2.27 13.56
N ASP A 78 -22.15 1.76 14.73
CA ASP A 78 -20.82 1.88 15.33
C ASP A 78 -20.24 0.47 15.54
N PHE A 79 -19.13 0.19 14.87
CA PHE A 79 -18.40 -1.07 14.92
C PHE A 79 -17.39 -1.08 16.08
N GLY A 80 -17.20 -2.24 16.69
CA GLY A 80 -16.19 -2.38 17.73
C GLY A 80 -15.86 -3.81 18.10
N GLY A 81 -15.50 -3.99 19.38
CA GLY A 81 -14.97 -5.24 19.93
C GLY A 81 -13.45 -5.39 19.79
N SER A 82 -12.88 -6.41 20.44
CA SER A 82 -11.43 -6.61 20.52
C SER A 82 -10.76 -6.99 19.19
N SER A 83 -11.55 -7.47 18.23
CA SER A 83 -11.12 -7.85 16.88
C SER A 83 -11.25 -6.72 15.86
N TYR A 84 -11.94 -5.64 16.20
CA TYR A 84 -12.10 -4.44 15.36
C TYR A 84 -10.82 -3.60 15.35
N ARG A 85 -10.55 -2.98 14.21
CA ARG A 85 -9.48 -2.01 14.02
C ARG A 85 -10.01 -0.85 13.19
N GLU A 86 -9.78 0.35 13.70
CA GLU A 86 -10.12 1.60 13.02
C GLU A 86 -9.28 1.75 11.76
N VAL A 87 -9.93 2.09 10.63
CA VAL A 87 -9.26 2.37 9.36
C VAL A 87 -9.18 3.89 9.15
N ILE A 88 -7.97 4.40 9.04
CA ILE A 88 -7.67 5.83 8.89
C ILE A 88 -7.82 6.22 7.41
N ARG A 89 -8.50 7.34 7.12
CA ARG A 89 -8.42 7.94 5.78
C ARG A 89 -7.04 8.51 5.58
N ASP A 90 -6.26 7.90 4.70
CA ASP A 90 -5.13 8.65 4.15
C ASP A 90 -5.63 9.71 3.17
N ARG A 91 -5.00 10.88 3.17
CA ARG A 91 -5.37 12.04 2.37
C ARG A 91 -4.10 12.66 1.80
N GLN A 92 -4.23 13.24 0.61
CA GLN A 92 -3.13 13.98 0.00
C GLN A 92 -2.96 15.37 0.63
N THR A 93 -1.72 15.87 0.63
CA THR A 93 -1.43 17.29 0.89
C THR A 93 -2.37 18.21 0.11
N PRO A 94 -2.94 19.26 0.73
CA PRO A 94 -2.61 19.83 2.04
C PRO A 94 -3.36 19.24 3.24
N PHE A 95 -4.11 18.16 3.06
CA PHE A 95 -4.94 17.61 4.13
C PHE A 95 -4.17 16.65 5.02
N ASN A 96 -4.46 16.68 6.32
CA ASN A 96 -3.97 15.67 7.26
C ASN A 96 -4.70 14.35 7.05
N HIS A 97 -4.04 13.24 7.40
CA HIS A 97 -4.74 11.97 7.58
C HIS A 97 -5.86 12.14 8.59
N GLU A 98 -7.02 11.56 8.27
CA GLU A 98 -8.25 11.79 9.00
C GLU A 98 -8.61 10.51 9.75
N LEU A 99 -8.54 10.58 11.08
CA LEU A 99 -9.15 9.57 11.95
C LEU A 99 -10.66 9.66 11.81
N ILE A 100 -11.34 8.51 11.92
CA ILE A 100 -12.81 8.42 11.81
C ILE A 100 -13.45 9.35 12.85
N ALA A 101 -12.85 9.38 14.05
CA ALA A 101 -13.26 10.18 15.20
C ALA A 101 -13.30 11.71 14.96
N ASN A 102 -12.54 12.25 14.01
CA ASN A 102 -12.22 13.69 13.95
C ASN A 102 -12.74 14.43 12.70
N SER A 103 -13.60 13.83 11.88
CA SER A 103 -14.08 14.47 10.65
C SER A 103 -15.10 15.58 10.92
N SER A 104 -14.65 16.84 11.02
CA SER A 104 -15.51 18.04 11.08
C SER A 104 -16.22 18.36 9.77
N LEU A 105 -15.98 17.57 8.72
CA LEU A 105 -16.52 17.75 7.38
C LEU A 105 -17.99 17.35 7.23
N PHE A 106 -18.60 16.76 8.25
CA PHE A 106 -20.02 16.40 8.23
C PHE A 106 -20.82 17.40 9.08
N PRO A 107 -21.72 18.20 8.48
CA PRO A 107 -22.60 19.12 9.19
C PRO A 107 -23.46 18.42 10.26
N PRO A 108 -23.99 19.17 11.24
CA PRO A 108 -24.30 18.68 12.58
C PRO A 108 -25.66 17.98 12.65
N CYS A 109 -25.75 16.73 12.23
CA CYS A 109 -26.85 15.86 12.65
C CYS A 109 -26.52 15.08 13.94
N ALA A 110 -25.28 15.14 14.43
CA ALA A 110 -24.90 14.92 15.83
C ALA A 110 -23.56 15.59 16.15
N ARG A 111 -23.49 16.35 17.25
CA ARG A 111 -22.23 16.89 17.80
C ARG A 111 -21.40 15.84 18.56
N ASP A 112 -21.94 14.63 18.75
CA ASP A 112 -21.44 13.66 19.73
C ASP A 112 -20.92 12.33 19.12
N SER A 113 -20.73 12.21 17.79
CA SER A 113 -20.53 10.91 17.13
C SER A 113 -19.29 10.81 16.25
N GLY A 114 -18.15 11.28 16.74
CA GLY A 114 -16.85 11.09 16.07
C GLY A 114 -16.65 9.63 15.63
N ASP A 115 -16.96 8.68 16.51
CA ASP A 115 -16.55 7.28 16.37
C ASP A 115 -17.48 6.41 15.49
N THR A 116 -18.45 7.00 14.80
CA THR A 116 -19.43 6.22 14.00
C THR A 116 -18.93 5.90 12.60
N GLU A 117 -19.08 4.65 12.13
CA GLU A 117 -18.74 4.31 10.75
C GLU A 117 -19.84 4.71 9.77
N TRP A 118 -21.11 4.59 10.16
CA TRP A 118 -22.23 4.83 9.25
C TRP A 118 -23.30 5.74 9.83
N LEU A 119 -23.79 6.65 8.99
CA LEU A 119 -24.74 7.68 9.38
C LEU A 119 -25.70 8.00 8.22
N ASP A 120 -27.00 8.02 8.51
CA ASP A 120 -28.08 8.53 7.63
C ASP A 120 -28.81 9.67 8.35
N CYS A 121 -28.65 10.88 7.83
CA CYS A 121 -28.95 12.18 8.41
C CYS A 121 -29.91 13.01 7.57
N ALA A 122 -30.42 12.47 6.46
CA ALA A 122 -31.25 13.24 5.55
C ALA A 122 -32.42 13.89 6.30
N PRO A 123 -32.68 15.21 6.09
CA PRO A 123 -33.78 15.92 6.74
C PRO A 123 -35.14 15.37 6.29
N ASN A 124 -35.18 14.77 5.10
CA ASN A 124 -36.34 14.07 4.55
C ASN A 124 -36.30 12.62 5.03
N TRP A 125 -36.46 12.43 6.33
CA TRP A 125 -36.43 11.10 6.91
C TRP A 125 -37.59 10.23 6.35
N PRO A 126 -37.33 9.01 5.83
CA PRO A 126 -36.07 8.44 5.37
C PRO A 126 -35.83 8.63 3.85
N ASP A 127 -34.58 8.82 3.41
CA ASP A 127 -34.21 8.75 1.98
C ASP A 127 -33.30 7.55 1.63
N GLY A 128 -32.66 6.93 2.63
CA GLY A 128 -31.82 5.73 2.47
C GLY A 128 -30.43 6.00 1.90
N THR A 129 -30.00 7.27 1.85
CA THR A 129 -28.66 7.68 1.41
C THR A 129 -27.79 7.93 2.63
N SER A 130 -26.62 7.30 2.71
CA SER A 130 -25.70 7.53 3.83
C SER A 130 -24.92 8.83 3.66
N GLU A 131 -24.84 9.65 4.69
CA GLU A 131 -23.96 10.82 4.76
C GLU A 131 -22.58 10.47 5.31
N LYS A 132 -22.44 9.34 6.02
CA LYS A 132 -21.16 8.80 6.47
C LYS A 132 -21.13 7.29 6.21
N ASN A 133 -20.04 6.80 5.64
CA ASN A 133 -19.87 5.37 5.37
C ASN A 133 -18.38 4.98 5.35
N TRP A 134 -17.83 4.73 6.54
CA TRP A 134 -16.42 4.41 6.75
C TRP A 134 -16.11 2.92 6.72
N PRO A 135 -14.93 2.55 6.23
CA PRO A 135 -14.41 1.21 6.35
C PRO A 135 -14.17 0.77 7.79
N ALA A 136 -14.48 -0.49 8.06
CA ALA A 136 -14.06 -1.21 9.26
C ALA A 136 -13.13 -2.38 8.89
N ALA A 137 -12.21 -2.74 9.78
CA ALA A 137 -11.35 -3.92 9.62
C ALA A 137 -11.51 -4.89 10.79
N TYR A 138 -11.61 -6.18 10.47
CA TYR A 138 -11.80 -7.28 11.41
C TYR A 138 -10.83 -8.43 11.14
N ILE A 139 -10.48 -9.18 12.17
CA ILE A 139 -9.71 -10.43 12.03
C ILE A 139 -10.65 -11.55 11.53
N ARG A 140 -10.19 -12.36 10.59
CA ARG A 140 -10.89 -13.57 10.09
C ARG A 140 -11.30 -14.54 11.21
N ASP A 141 -12.34 -15.35 10.95
CA ASP A 141 -12.90 -16.32 11.92
C ASP A 141 -13.25 -15.70 13.28
N ARG A 142 -13.71 -14.44 13.28
CA ARG A 142 -14.24 -13.76 14.46
C ARG A 142 -15.67 -13.32 14.24
N ASN A 143 -16.40 -13.20 15.34
CA ASN A 143 -17.68 -12.51 15.36
C ASN A 143 -17.45 -11.01 15.17
N VAL A 144 -18.38 -10.35 14.48
CA VAL A 144 -18.43 -8.88 14.39
C VAL A 144 -19.13 -8.38 15.64
N VAL A 145 -18.63 -7.31 16.25
CA VAL A 145 -19.28 -6.65 17.39
C VAL A 145 -19.66 -5.24 16.97
N LEU A 146 -20.89 -4.85 17.26
CA LEU A 146 -21.38 -3.47 17.09
C LEU A 146 -21.48 -2.86 18.49
N ASN A 147 -20.73 -1.79 18.75
CA ASN A 147 -20.79 -1.08 20.03
C ASN A 147 -22.17 -0.46 20.21
N GLN A 148 -22.70 0.12 19.13
CA GLN A 148 -24.00 0.78 19.14
C GLN A 148 -24.67 0.71 17.76
N VAL A 149 -25.99 0.52 17.75
CA VAL A 149 -26.84 0.78 16.58
C VAL A 149 -28.05 1.56 17.05
N ARG A 150 -28.39 2.64 16.34
CA ARG A 150 -29.54 3.48 16.66
C ARG A 150 -30.54 3.48 15.50
N PHE A 151 -31.81 3.52 15.87
CA PHE A 151 -32.95 3.56 14.97
C PHE A 151 -33.79 4.80 15.29
N LYS A 152 -34.21 5.55 14.27
CA LYS A 152 -35.23 6.59 14.40
C LYS A 152 -36.60 5.95 14.23
N ILE A 153 -37.56 6.33 15.07
CA ILE A 153 -38.87 5.70 15.14
C ILE A 153 -39.96 6.75 15.34
N GLU A 154 -40.98 6.67 14.49
CA GLU A 154 -42.24 7.38 14.65
C GLU A 154 -43.33 6.36 14.99
N ALA A 155 -43.55 6.15 16.29
CA ALA A 155 -44.55 5.23 16.82
C ALA A 155 -45.34 5.89 17.94
N SER A 156 -46.66 5.71 17.93
CA SER A 156 -47.56 6.04 19.04
C SER A 156 -48.62 4.94 19.17
N PRO A 157 -48.70 4.23 20.30
CA PRO A 157 -47.86 4.37 21.50
C PRO A 157 -46.39 3.96 21.25
N ALA A 158 -45.50 4.33 22.18
CA ALA A 158 -44.09 3.94 22.12
C ALA A 158 -43.93 2.41 22.11
N LEU A 159 -43.01 1.91 21.28
CA LEU A 159 -42.77 0.48 21.17
C LEU A 159 -42.06 -0.03 22.43
N THR A 160 -42.56 -1.13 23.00
CA THR A 160 -41.96 -1.80 24.16
C THR A 160 -41.65 -3.25 23.85
N ASN A 161 -40.63 -3.80 24.53
CA ASN A 161 -40.20 -5.19 24.44
C ASN A 161 -39.99 -5.66 22.98
N VAL A 162 -39.36 -4.82 22.15
CA VAL A 162 -39.07 -5.19 20.76
C VAL A 162 -37.85 -6.09 20.67
N THR A 163 -37.74 -6.82 19.56
CA THR A 163 -36.51 -7.50 19.15
C THR A 163 -35.96 -6.83 17.90
N VAL A 164 -34.72 -6.33 17.99
CA VAL A 164 -33.99 -5.80 16.83
C VAL A 164 -33.17 -6.92 16.22
N ILE A 165 -33.21 -7.05 14.89
CA ILE A 165 -32.51 -8.06 14.11
C ILE A 165 -31.81 -7.38 12.94
N GLY A 166 -30.50 -7.60 12.77
CA GLY A 166 -29.74 -7.20 11.59
C GLY A 166 -29.14 -8.44 10.93
N THR A 167 -29.33 -8.63 9.63
CA THR A 167 -28.78 -9.80 8.91
C THR A 167 -27.90 -9.36 7.75
N ALA A 168 -26.71 -9.94 7.63
CA ALA A 168 -25.80 -9.68 6.51
C ALA A 168 -25.34 -10.99 5.88
N SER A 169 -25.42 -11.04 4.54
CA SER A 169 -24.87 -12.14 3.76
C SER A 169 -23.38 -11.89 3.51
N LEU A 170 -22.55 -12.91 3.73
CA LEU A 170 -21.10 -12.83 3.54
C LEU A 170 -20.73 -13.36 2.15
N THR A 171 -20.41 -14.65 2.07
CA THR A 171 -20.10 -15.36 0.82
C THR A 171 -20.82 -16.71 0.81
N GLY A 172 -21.35 -17.10 -0.36
CA GLY A 172 -22.17 -18.29 -0.50
C GLY A 172 -23.41 -18.25 0.41
N THR A 173 -23.56 -19.27 1.26
CA THR A 173 -24.69 -19.41 2.19
C THR A 173 -24.40 -18.87 3.60
N SER A 174 -23.23 -18.26 3.81
CA SER A 174 -22.84 -17.78 5.15
C SER A 174 -23.54 -16.46 5.47
N VAL A 175 -24.23 -16.42 6.60
CA VAL A 175 -24.95 -15.26 7.11
C VAL A 175 -24.46 -14.95 8.52
N ILE A 176 -24.33 -13.67 8.84
CA ILE A 176 -24.18 -13.20 10.21
C ILE A 176 -25.44 -12.44 10.65
N THR A 177 -25.82 -12.62 11.91
CA THR A 177 -27.03 -12.03 12.48
C THR A 177 -26.72 -11.28 13.76
N PHE A 178 -27.11 -10.01 13.85
CA PHE A 178 -27.10 -9.22 15.07
C PHE A 178 -28.51 -9.27 15.66
N GLN A 179 -28.65 -9.63 16.94
CA GLN A 179 -29.96 -9.70 17.57
C GLN A 179 -29.92 -9.25 19.02
N GLN A 180 -30.87 -8.39 19.40
CA GLN A 180 -31.10 -8.01 20.79
C GLN A 180 -32.61 -7.92 21.06
N ALA A 181 -33.07 -8.64 22.07
CA ALA A 181 -34.47 -8.67 22.51
C ALA A 181 -34.69 -7.78 23.74
N GLY A 182 -35.95 -7.44 24.04
CA GLY A 182 -36.32 -6.68 25.23
C GLY A 182 -35.97 -5.19 25.15
N VAL A 183 -35.82 -4.64 23.94
CA VAL A 183 -35.44 -3.25 23.74
C VAL A 183 -36.69 -2.37 23.78
N ASN A 184 -36.60 -1.21 24.42
CA ASN A 184 -37.70 -0.25 24.53
C ASN A 184 -37.37 1.03 23.76
N GLN A 185 -38.39 1.63 23.16
CA GLN A 185 -38.26 2.97 22.58
C GLN A 185 -38.09 4.01 23.69
N VAL A 186 -37.11 4.91 23.51
CA VAL A 186 -36.87 6.07 24.36
C VAL A 186 -36.97 7.33 23.49
N GLY A 187 -38.00 8.15 23.73
CA GLY A 187 -38.30 9.27 22.85
C GLY A 187 -38.64 8.78 21.43
N GLN A 188 -37.87 9.20 20.43
CA GLN A 188 -38.00 8.79 19.03
C GLN A 188 -36.96 7.76 18.60
N GLU A 189 -36.33 7.07 19.57
CA GLU A 189 -35.23 6.16 19.27
C GLU A 189 -35.38 4.78 19.88
N ILE A 190 -34.79 3.81 19.19
CA ILE A 190 -34.39 2.53 19.76
C ILE A 190 -32.88 2.41 19.62
N VAL A 191 -32.22 1.97 20.69
CA VAL A 191 -30.77 1.82 20.75
C VAL A 191 -30.44 0.40 21.21
N ILE A 192 -29.59 -0.28 20.47
CA ILE A 192 -28.96 -1.55 20.87
C ILE A 192 -27.46 -1.33 21.04
N THR A 193 -26.85 -2.05 21.97
CA THR A 193 -25.44 -1.85 22.33
C THR A 193 -24.72 -3.17 22.56
N ASN A 194 -23.42 -3.18 22.28
CA ASN A 194 -22.51 -4.31 22.46
C ASN A 194 -23.04 -5.62 21.83
N VAL A 195 -23.63 -5.52 20.65
CA VAL A 195 -24.25 -6.67 19.98
C VAL A 195 -23.19 -7.43 19.20
N THR A 196 -22.98 -8.69 19.58
CA THR A 196 -22.08 -9.61 18.87
C THR A 196 -22.87 -10.41 17.83
N SER A 197 -22.33 -10.57 16.63
CA SER A 197 -22.95 -11.36 15.59
C SER A 197 -23.06 -12.84 15.97
N ILE A 198 -24.21 -13.45 15.71
CA ILE A 198 -24.39 -14.89 15.57
C ILE A 198 -23.81 -15.27 14.21
N GLY A 199 -22.86 -16.22 14.19
CA GLY A 199 -22.03 -16.50 13.03
C GLY A 199 -20.73 -15.68 13.02
N ARG A 200 -19.75 -16.16 12.25
CA ARG A 200 -18.40 -15.59 12.17
C ARG A 200 -18.08 -15.13 10.75
N LEU A 201 -17.14 -14.20 10.65
CA LEU A 201 -16.50 -13.86 9.39
C LEU A 201 -15.77 -15.08 8.79
N PRO A 202 -15.57 -15.14 7.46
CA PRO A 202 -14.90 -16.27 6.83
C PRO A 202 -13.47 -16.43 7.36
N ASN A 203 -12.94 -17.65 7.37
CA ASN A 203 -11.57 -17.92 7.84
C ASN A 203 -10.50 -17.72 6.75
N PHE A 204 -10.63 -16.67 5.95
CA PHE A 204 -9.68 -16.26 4.93
C PHE A 204 -9.74 -14.75 4.74
N VAL A 205 -8.70 -14.17 4.14
CA VAL A 205 -8.65 -12.75 3.83
C VAL A 205 -9.70 -12.43 2.76
N THR A 206 -10.58 -11.47 3.04
CA THR A 206 -11.64 -11.05 2.11
C THR A 206 -12.09 -9.64 2.42
N TYR A 207 -12.93 -9.06 1.57
CA TYR A 207 -13.52 -7.76 1.78
C TYR A 207 -14.96 -7.72 1.28
N PHE A 208 -15.76 -6.82 1.86
CA PHE A 208 -17.14 -6.57 1.49
C PHE A 208 -17.29 -5.10 1.11
N LYS A 209 -17.54 -4.81 -0.16
CA LYS A 209 -17.71 -3.46 -0.70
C LYS A 209 -19.06 -3.32 -1.42
N PRO A 210 -20.18 -3.15 -0.69
CA PRO A 210 -20.30 -3.07 0.77
C PRO A 210 -20.82 -4.37 1.43
N LEU A 211 -20.57 -4.55 2.73
CA LEU A 211 -21.35 -5.40 3.62
C LEU A 211 -22.72 -4.73 3.86
N ALA A 212 -23.78 -5.31 3.31
CA ALA A 212 -25.14 -4.85 3.51
C ALA A 212 -25.78 -5.57 4.71
N ILE A 213 -26.26 -4.81 5.70
CA ILE A 213 -26.99 -5.31 6.86
C ILE A 213 -28.47 -4.91 6.73
N ASP A 214 -29.34 -5.89 6.51
CA ASP A 214 -30.80 -5.73 6.48
C ASP A 214 -31.37 -5.72 7.90
N TRP A 215 -31.94 -4.59 8.32
CA TRP A 215 -32.44 -4.38 9.67
C TRP A 215 -33.94 -4.55 9.77
N LYS A 216 -34.38 -5.21 10.84
CA LYS A 216 -35.79 -5.46 11.16
C LYS A 216 -36.05 -5.23 12.64
N ILE A 217 -37.21 -4.66 12.95
CA ILE A 217 -37.74 -4.58 14.31
C ILE A 217 -38.97 -5.46 14.41
N LYS A 218 -38.93 -6.44 15.31
CA LYS A 218 -40.06 -7.31 15.63
C LYS A 218 -40.75 -6.80 16.89
N VAL A 219 -42.05 -6.49 16.76
CA VAL A 219 -42.93 -6.05 17.85
C VAL A 219 -44.16 -6.94 17.86
N ALA A 220 -44.38 -7.66 18.97
CA ALA A 220 -45.40 -8.71 19.05
C ALA A 220 -45.31 -9.69 17.86
N THR A 221 -46.35 -9.75 17.01
CA THR A 221 -46.41 -10.60 15.81
C THR A 221 -45.96 -9.89 14.53
N GLN A 222 -45.73 -8.57 14.58
CA GLN A 222 -45.34 -7.77 13.42
C GLN A 222 -43.83 -7.70 13.27
N THR A 223 -43.36 -7.71 12.03
CA THR A 223 -41.96 -7.46 11.67
C THR A 223 -41.91 -6.26 10.73
N LEU A 224 -41.18 -5.23 11.15
CA LEU A 224 -41.04 -3.96 10.46
C LEU A 224 -39.66 -3.91 9.82
N SER A 225 -39.58 -3.54 8.55
CA SER A 225 -38.29 -3.19 7.93
C SER A 225 -37.78 -1.89 8.53
N ALA A 226 -36.52 -1.89 8.94
CA ALA A 226 -35.80 -0.72 9.44
C ALA A 226 -34.71 -0.26 8.47
N GLY A 227 -34.79 -0.68 7.21
CA GLY A 227 -33.85 -0.30 6.16
C GLY A 227 -32.56 -1.13 6.15
N VAL A 228 -31.62 -0.71 5.30
CA VAL A 228 -30.35 -1.41 5.06
C VAL A 228 -29.21 -0.43 5.31
N SER A 229 -28.23 -0.82 6.12
CA SER A 229 -26.94 -0.10 6.20
C SER A 229 -25.88 -0.81 5.36
N ARG A 230 -24.94 -0.06 4.79
CA ARG A 230 -23.93 -0.57 3.85
C ARG A 230 -22.56 -0.08 4.32
N HIS A 231 -21.60 -0.99 4.51
CA HIS A 231 -20.28 -0.67 5.07
C HIS A 231 -19.15 -1.34 4.29
N PRO A 232 -18.06 -0.66 3.93
CA PRO A 232 -16.85 -1.36 3.55
C PRO A 232 -16.31 -2.13 4.76
N VAL A 233 -16.15 -3.45 4.65
CA VAL A 233 -15.58 -4.28 5.72
C VAL A 233 -14.43 -5.11 5.19
N TYR A 234 -13.26 -4.99 5.80
CA TYR A 234 -12.07 -5.77 5.49
C TYR A 234 -11.88 -6.90 6.50
N VAL A 235 -11.54 -8.08 6.00
CA VAL A 235 -11.24 -9.27 6.81
C VAL A 235 -9.75 -9.58 6.69
N LEU A 236 -9.01 -9.29 7.76
CA LEU A 236 -7.57 -9.42 7.88
C LEU A 236 -7.16 -10.86 8.24
N TRP A 237 -5.93 -11.22 7.90
CA TRP A 237 -5.41 -12.57 8.14
C TRP A 237 -5.19 -12.87 9.63
N ASN A 238 -4.64 -11.90 10.35
CA ASN A 238 -4.41 -11.95 11.80
C ASN A 238 -4.52 -10.53 12.39
N ALA A 239 -4.37 -10.39 13.71
CA ALA A 239 -4.31 -9.11 14.39
C ALA A 239 -3.15 -8.25 13.84
N PRO A 240 -3.40 -7.01 13.40
CA PRO A 240 -2.33 -6.14 12.93
C PRO A 240 -1.28 -5.88 14.02
N SER A 241 -0.02 -5.77 13.61
CA SER A 241 1.12 -5.40 14.46
C SER A 241 1.50 -3.91 14.35
N ILE A 242 0.71 -3.12 13.60
CA ILE A 242 0.84 -1.66 13.48
C ILE A 242 -0.30 -0.94 14.17
N SER A 243 -0.05 0.28 14.64
CA SER A 243 -1.02 1.12 15.35
C SER A 243 -1.99 1.85 14.41
N SER A 244 -1.61 2.07 13.16
CA SER A 244 -2.38 2.86 12.19
C SER A 244 -2.66 2.05 10.94
N LEU A 245 -3.93 1.81 10.66
CA LEU A 245 -4.38 1.13 9.45
C LEU A 245 -4.82 2.15 8.41
N TYR A 246 -3.94 2.54 7.49
CA TYR A 246 -4.31 3.45 6.42
C TYR A 246 -5.20 2.76 5.39
N LEU A 247 -6.25 3.46 4.94
CA LEU A 247 -7.23 2.98 3.96
C LEU A 247 -6.55 2.38 2.72
N THR A 248 -5.62 3.10 2.12
CA THR A 248 -4.87 2.63 0.95
C THR A 248 -4.25 1.27 1.24
N VAL A 249 -3.52 1.15 2.35
CA VAL A 249 -2.81 -0.07 2.73
C VAL A 249 -3.78 -1.22 2.95
N VAL A 250 -4.77 -1.05 3.84
CA VAL A 250 -5.76 -2.10 4.15
C VAL A 250 -6.48 -2.58 2.91
N ASP A 251 -6.88 -1.64 2.05
CA ASP A 251 -7.66 -1.96 0.88
C ASP A 251 -6.89 -2.78 -0.14
N PHE A 252 -5.72 -2.29 -0.60
CA PHE A 252 -4.99 -3.02 -1.63
C PHE A 252 -4.46 -4.35 -1.09
N THR A 253 -3.97 -4.41 0.16
CA THR A 253 -3.43 -5.66 0.71
C THR A 253 -4.51 -6.72 0.83
N THR A 254 -5.71 -6.34 1.29
CA THR A 254 -6.84 -7.25 1.41
C THR A 254 -7.37 -7.70 0.04
N GLN A 255 -7.43 -6.81 -0.95
CA GLN A 255 -7.83 -7.17 -2.31
C GLN A 255 -6.84 -8.15 -2.95
N GLN A 256 -5.54 -7.88 -2.82
CA GLN A 256 -4.51 -8.71 -3.44
C GLN A 256 -4.35 -10.07 -2.76
N ALA A 257 -4.59 -10.14 -1.44
CA ALA A 257 -4.61 -11.38 -0.68
C ALA A 257 -6.01 -12.03 -0.58
N ASN A 258 -6.99 -11.60 -1.39
CA ASN A 258 -8.35 -12.14 -1.32
C ASN A 258 -8.39 -13.67 -1.51
N GLY A 259 -9.17 -14.35 -0.69
CA GLY A 259 -9.29 -15.82 -0.66
C GLY A 259 -8.15 -16.55 0.05
N GLN A 260 -7.09 -15.85 0.47
CA GLN A 260 -5.94 -16.50 1.09
C GLN A 260 -6.18 -16.79 2.57
N SER A 261 -5.96 -18.04 2.99
CA SER A 261 -6.07 -18.48 4.39
C SER A 261 -4.71 -18.79 5.04
N LEU A 262 -3.65 -18.87 4.23
CA LEU A 262 -2.29 -19.21 4.64
C LEU A 262 -1.37 -17.99 4.49
N GLU A 263 -0.46 -17.80 5.45
CA GLU A 263 0.49 -16.68 5.47
C GLU A 263 1.27 -16.53 4.16
N PRO A 264 1.86 -17.59 3.56
CA PRO A 264 2.61 -17.44 2.30
C PRO A 264 1.73 -16.95 1.14
N GLY A 265 0.46 -17.35 1.12
CA GLY A 265 -0.51 -16.89 0.12
C GLY A 265 -0.81 -15.40 0.28
N VAL A 266 -0.96 -14.93 1.52
CA VAL A 266 -1.16 -13.50 1.83
C VAL A 266 0.07 -12.67 1.42
N VAL A 267 1.28 -13.12 1.77
CA VAL A 267 2.52 -12.43 1.38
C VAL A 267 2.68 -12.36 -0.13
N ASN A 268 2.47 -13.47 -0.83
CA ASN A 268 2.57 -13.51 -2.29
C ASN A 268 1.52 -12.62 -2.97
N GLY A 269 0.29 -12.61 -2.43
CA GLY A 269 -0.77 -11.72 -2.88
C GLY A 269 -0.34 -10.26 -2.76
N ILE A 270 0.04 -9.82 -1.56
CA ILE A 270 0.49 -8.45 -1.29
C ILE A 270 1.69 -8.07 -2.18
N TRP A 271 2.68 -8.94 -2.30
CA TRP A 271 3.88 -8.70 -3.09
C TRP A 271 3.57 -8.41 -4.57
N ARG A 272 2.53 -9.04 -5.14
CA ARG A 272 2.14 -8.84 -6.53
C ARG A 272 1.88 -7.37 -6.88
N GLU A 273 1.30 -6.59 -5.97
CA GLU A 273 1.08 -5.14 -6.17
C GLU A 273 2.39 -4.36 -6.39
N PHE A 274 3.52 -4.87 -5.93
CA PHE A 274 4.81 -4.20 -6.10
C PHE A 274 5.49 -4.60 -7.41
N THR A 275 5.09 -5.71 -8.04
CA THR A 275 5.81 -6.29 -9.19
C THR A 275 5.53 -5.60 -10.52
N ASP A 276 4.36 -4.98 -10.68
CA ASP A 276 4.04 -4.16 -11.85
C ASP A 276 4.58 -2.72 -11.73
N THR A 277 5.21 -2.41 -10.59
CA THR A 277 5.74 -1.10 -10.22
C THR A 277 4.68 0.01 -10.17
N VAL A 278 3.40 -0.31 -9.97
CA VAL A 278 2.33 0.69 -9.92
C VAL A 278 1.42 0.46 -8.72
N VAL A 279 1.78 1.07 -7.59
CA VAL A 279 0.87 1.15 -6.43
C VAL A 279 0.02 2.40 -6.50
N ALA A 280 -1.29 2.25 -6.66
CA ALA A 280 -2.24 3.37 -6.64
C ALA A 280 -2.79 3.65 -5.24
N ARG A 281 -3.04 4.93 -4.91
CA ARG A 281 -3.76 5.30 -3.68
C ARG A 281 -5.23 4.88 -3.75
N ARG A 282 -5.88 4.80 -2.59
CA ARG A 282 -7.32 4.54 -2.48
C ARG A 282 -8.01 5.73 -1.85
N GLU A 283 -9.12 6.13 -2.42
CA GLU A 283 -9.90 7.27 -1.95
C GLU A 283 -11.29 6.80 -1.53
N LEU A 284 -11.71 7.21 -0.33
CA LEU A 284 -13.08 7.03 0.12
C LEU A 284 -13.93 8.18 -0.42
N ASN A 285 -14.99 7.86 -1.14
CA ASN A 285 -16.11 8.77 -1.36
C ASN A 285 -17.01 8.71 -0.12
N PRO A 286 -16.99 9.73 0.76
CA PRO A 286 -17.73 9.66 2.02
C PRO A 286 -19.25 9.65 1.84
N VAL A 287 -19.75 10.17 0.71
CA VAL A 287 -21.19 10.23 0.42
C VAL A 287 -21.67 8.90 -0.16
N ALA A 288 -20.97 8.39 -1.17
CA ALA A 288 -21.34 7.11 -1.78
C ALA A 288 -20.94 5.90 -0.93
N GLY A 289 -19.98 6.07 -0.01
CA GLY A 289 -19.34 4.97 0.73
C GLY A 289 -18.54 4.03 -0.16
N THR A 290 -18.24 4.45 -1.39
CA THR A 290 -17.44 3.69 -2.34
C THR A 290 -15.96 3.99 -2.12
N ILE A 291 -15.13 2.95 -2.32
CA ILE A 291 -13.68 3.06 -2.24
C ILE A 291 -13.15 2.89 -3.65
N GLU A 292 -12.54 3.95 -4.16
CA GLU A 292 -12.11 4.07 -5.54
C GLU A 292 -10.58 4.03 -5.62
N VAL A 293 -10.08 3.45 -6.72
CA VAL A 293 -8.65 3.51 -7.04
C VAL A 293 -8.36 4.91 -7.54
N SER A 294 -7.50 5.62 -6.83
CA SER A 294 -7.06 6.96 -7.22
C SER A 294 -6.26 6.90 -8.52
N THR A 295 -6.40 7.94 -9.35
CA THR A 295 -5.46 8.16 -10.47
C THR A 295 -4.07 8.53 -9.99
N THR A 296 -3.90 8.87 -8.71
CA THR A 296 -2.61 9.18 -8.09
C THR A 296 -1.89 7.88 -7.73
N THR A 297 -0.79 7.61 -8.44
CA THR A 297 0.14 6.52 -8.12
C THR A 297 1.22 6.99 -7.16
N LEU A 298 1.65 6.08 -6.28
CA LEU A 298 2.74 6.28 -5.35
C LEU A 298 4.07 6.13 -6.10
N LYS A 299 4.97 7.10 -5.91
CA LYS A 299 6.24 7.15 -6.66
C LYS A 299 7.45 6.84 -5.78
N TYR A 300 8.28 5.91 -6.24
CA TYR A 300 9.63 5.72 -5.73
C TYR A 300 10.56 6.73 -6.38
N TRP A 301 10.97 7.69 -5.55
CA TRP A 301 11.81 8.79 -5.96
C TRP A 301 11.17 9.77 -6.95
N MET A 302 11.77 10.94 -7.08
CA MET A 302 11.48 11.86 -8.19
C MET A 302 12.24 11.39 -9.45
N PRO A 303 12.00 11.94 -10.65
CA PRO A 303 12.93 11.76 -11.74
C PRO A 303 14.35 12.08 -11.25
N TRP A 304 15.22 11.07 -11.26
CA TRP A 304 16.55 11.20 -10.70
C TRP A 304 17.54 11.59 -11.79
N THR A 305 18.48 12.46 -11.43
CA THR A 305 19.71 12.66 -12.19
C THR A 305 20.91 12.59 -11.26
N ILE A 306 22.07 12.19 -11.78
CA ILE A 306 23.34 12.24 -11.04
C ILE A 306 23.63 13.64 -10.48
N THR A 307 23.21 14.68 -11.19
CA THR A 307 23.32 16.08 -10.74
C THR A 307 22.48 16.34 -9.48
N ASP A 308 21.27 15.79 -9.41
CA ASP A 308 20.39 15.97 -8.27
C ASP A 308 20.85 15.17 -7.05
N ALA A 309 21.35 13.94 -7.22
CA ALA A 309 21.94 13.19 -6.10
C ALA A 309 23.13 13.91 -5.47
N LEU A 310 24.00 14.48 -6.29
CA LEU A 310 25.22 15.12 -5.80
C LEU A 310 24.92 16.47 -5.12
N ARG A 311 23.89 17.21 -5.59
CA ARG A 311 23.35 18.36 -4.85
C ARG A 311 22.91 18.01 -3.42
N LEU A 312 22.37 16.81 -3.21
CA LEU A 312 21.97 16.34 -1.88
C LEU A 312 23.19 16.07 -0.98
N ILE A 313 24.26 15.53 -1.55
CA ILE A 313 25.50 15.23 -0.84
C ILE A 313 26.19 16.53 -0.39
N ASP A 314 26.13 17.59 -1.22
CA ASP A 314 26.75 18.88 -0.93
C ASP A 314 26.03 19.72 0.14
N GLY A 315 24.96 19.18 0.74
CA GLY A 315 24.17 19.91 1.74
C GLY A 315 23.48 21.14 1.18
N ALA A 316 23.41 21.28 -0.15
CA ALA A 316 22.68 22.33 -0.85
C ALA A 316 21.17 22.11 -0.64
N SER A 317 20.72 22.58 0.52
CA SER A 317 19.36 22.65 1.02
C SER A 317 18.52 21.39 0.76
N TYR A 318 18.54 20.49 1.74
CA TYR A 318 17.54 19.42 1.95
C TYR A 318 16.07 19.90 1.85
N SER A 319 15.82 21.21 1.85
CA SER A 319 14.50 21.85 1.74
C SER A 319 13.79 21.62 0.40
N VAL A 320 14.49 21.17 -0.64
CA VAL A 320 13.85 20.85 -1.93
C VAL A 320 13.40 19.39 -2.04
N MET A 321 13.69 18.53 -1.05
CA MET A 321 13.17 17.16 -1.05
C MET A 321 11.74 17.15 -0.51
N PRO A 322 10.74 16.96 -1.38
CA PRO A 322 9.36 16.88 -0.92
C PRO A 322 9.16 15.51 -0.26
N ALA A 323 8.86 15.51 1.04
CA ALA A 323 8.92 14.36 1.94
C ALA A 323 10.34 13.75 2.03
N GLY A 324 11.12 14.21 3.01
CA GLY A 324 12.45 13.69 3.28
C GLY A 324 12.49 12.20 3.64
N CYS A 325 13.70 11.65 3.76
CA CYS A 325 13.87 10.35 4.38
C CYS A 325 13.16 10.33 5.76
N GLY A 326 12.54 9.19 6.12
CA GLY A 326 11.97 8.99 7.46
C GLY A 326 10.52 9.44 7.64
N VAL A 327 9.82 9.89 6.59
CA VAL A 327 8.38 10.20 6.69
C VAL A 327 7.47 8.97 6.80
N GLY A 328 8.02 7.77 6.59
CA GLY A 328 7.32 6.48 6.68
C GLY A 328 6.12 6.37 5.72
N THR A 329 5.26 5.38 5.98
CA THR A 329 4.05 5.11 5.19
C THR A 329 3.10 6.32 5.14
N ALA A 330 2.89 7.00 6.27
CA ALA A 330 2.06 8.20 6.34
C ALA A 330 2.52 9.26 5.33
N GLY A 331 3.82 9.59 5.33
CA GLY A 331 4.37 10.56 4.41
C GLY A 331 4.28 10.15 2.94
N LEU A 332 4.51 8.87 2.63
CA LEU A 332 4.34 8.35 1.27
C LEU A 332 2.90 8.53 0.79
N LEU A 333 1.91 8.17 1.62
CA LEU A 333 0.50 8.32 1.27
C LEU A 333 0.10 9.79 1.14
N ARG A 334 0.63 10.66 1.99
CA ARG A 334 0.32 12.10 1.96
C ARG A 334 0.90 12.80 0.74
N GLU A 335 2.15 12.52 0.40
CA GLU A 335 2.86 13.22 -0.68
C GLU A 335 2.80 12.49 -2.02
N ALA A 336 2.26 11.26 -2.04
CA ALA A 336 2.26 10.34 -3.18
C ALA A 336 3.66 10.03 -3.75
N ARG A 337 4.71 10.33 -2.99
CA ARG A 337 6.10 10.11 -3.35
C ARG A 337 6.93 9.95 -2.09
N ALA A 338 7.92 9.08 -2.14
CA ALA A 338 8.90 8.98 -1.08
C ALA A 338 10.24 8.48 -1.60
N ILE A 339 11.25 8.68 -0.75
CA ILE A 339 12.65 8.38 -0.99
C ILE A 339 13.20 7.48 0.11
N CYS A 340 14.44 7.03 -0.07
CA CYS A 340 15.19 6.27 0.93
C CYS A 340 14.45 4.95 1.27
N GLY A 341 14.46 4.53 2.53
CA GLY A 341 13.82 3.27 2.94
C GLY A 341 12.30 3.28 3.09
N VAL A 342 11.61 4.35 2.67
CA VAL A 342 10.16 4.47 2.88
C VAL A 342 9.36 3.39 2.16
N TRP A 343 9.80 2.94 0.99
CA TRP A 343 9.13 1.84 0.27
C TRP A 343 9.29 0.49 0.96
N ALA A 344 10.45 0.24 1.58
CA ALA A 344 10.65 -0.93 2.43
C ALA A 344 9.74 -0.86 3.66
N GLN A 345 9.65 0.31 4.32
CA GLN A 345 8.70 0.50 5.42
C GLN A 345 7.24 0.32 4.97
N PHE A 346 6.87 0.82 3.79
CA PHE A 346 5.52 0.70 3.24
C PHE A 346 5.12 -0.75 3.03
N MET A 347 6.01 -1.58 2.47
CA MET A 347 5.78 -3.02 2.34
C MET A 347 5.77 -3.73 3.70
N VAL A 348 6.62 -3.33 4.65
CA VAL A 348 6.57 -3.85 6.03
C VAL A 348 5.23 -3.54 6.70
N ASP A 349 4.74 -2.31 6.58
CA ASP A 349 3.44 -1.92 7.12
C ASP A 349 2.29 -2.66 6.43
N SER A 350 2.42 -2.90 5.11
CA SER A 350 1.45 -3.71 4.33
C SER A 350 1.35 -5.15 4.85
N LEU A 351 2.48 -5.78 5.20
CA LEU A 351 2.49 -7.09 5.82
C LEU A 351 1.97 -7.04 7.27
N ASN A 352 2.38 -6.04 8.04
CA ASN A 352 1.95 -5.85 9.42
C ASN A 352 0.46 -5.55 9.56
N THR A 353 -0.19 -4.96 8.54
CA THR A 353 -1.66 -4.84 8.46
C THR A 353 -2.34 -6.19 8.58
N HIS A 354 -1.72 -7.25 8.07
CA HIS A 354 -2.23 -8.62 8.18
C HIS A 354 -1.68 -9.36 9.40
N GLY A 355 -0.91 -8.71 10.29
CA GLY A 355 -0.25 -9.34 11.43
C GLY A 355 0.95 -10.20 11.04
N ILE A 356 1.53 -9.97 9.86
CA ILE A 356 2.68 -10.70 9.35
C ILE A 356 3.94 -9.90 9.68
N THR A 357 4.82 -10.49 10.49
CA THR A 357 6.07 -9.82 10.90
C THR A 357 7.06 -9.80 9.74
N ALA A 358 7.48 -8.59 9.37
CA ALA A 358 8.58 -8.33 8.46
C ALA A 358 9.46 -7.21 9.01
N GLN A 359 10.66 -7.09 8.47
CA GLN A 359 11.60 -6.05 8.90
C GLN A 359 12.19 -5.31 7.71
N GLN A 360 12.30 -3.99 7.84
CA GLN A 360 13.15 -3.20 6.97
C GLN A 360 14.60 -3.48 7.33
N VAL A 361 15.42 -3.75 6.33
CA VAL A 361 16.85 -4.00 6.47
C VAL A 361 17.63 -3.17 5.47
N THR A 362 18.76 -2.65 5.89
CA THR A 362 19.72 -1.96 5.02
C THR A 362 20.61 -3.00 4.37
N ALA A 363 20.72 -3.01 3.04
CA ALA A 363 21.41 -4.05 2.28
C ALA A 363 22.83 -4.32 2.81
N GLY A 364 23.59 -3.25 3.09
CA GLY A 364 24.97 -3.33 3.59
C GLY A 364 25.13 -3.90 5.00
N ARG A 365 24.04 -3.98 5.78
CA ARG A 365 24.05 -4.56 7.13
C ARG A 365 23.77 -6.06 7.14
N LEU A 366 23.35 -6.64 6.02
CA LEU A 366 23.04 -8.06 5.94
C LEU A 366 24.32 -8.88 5.74
N ARG A 367 24.44 -9.96 6.52
CA ARG A 367 25.56 -10.90 6.39
C ARG A 367 25.60 -11.48 4.98
N GLY A 368 26.76 -11.37 4.33
CA GLY A 368 26.96 -11.85 2.96
C GLY A 368 26.69 -10.79 1.88
N PHE A 369 26.37 -9.55 2.25
CA PHE A 369 26.38 -8.44 1.31
C PHE A 369 27.81 -8.22 0.78
N PRO A 370 28.01 -8.14 -0.54
CA PRO A 370 29.34 -7.87 -1.10
C PRO A 370 29.73 -6.41 -0.79
N LEU A 371 30.80 -6.20 -0.01
CA LEU A 371 31.18 -4.86 0.49
C LEU A 371 31.91 -3.98 -0.54
N GLY A 372 31.88 -4.35 -1.82
CA GLY A 372 32.65 -3.66 -2.86
C GLY A 372 34.17 -3.71 -2.62
N PRO A 373 34.96 -3.04 -3.47
CA PRO A 373 36.41 -2.95 -3.26
C PRO A 373 36.73 -2.17 -1.98
N ALA A 374 37.63 -2.70 -1.16
CA ALA A 374 38.14 -1.99 0.00
C ALA A 374 38.94 -0.76 -0.44
N ARG A 375 38.77 0.37 0.26
CA ARG A 375 39.60 1.56 0.03
C ARG A 375 41.03 1.22 0.42
N LEU A 376 41.98 1.41 -0.50
CA LEU A 376 43.40 1.42 -0.16
C LEU A 376 43.76 2.83 0.31
N ASP A 377 44.42 2.93 1.46
CA ASP A 377 45.06 4.16 1.93
C ASP A 377 46.11 4.58 0.89
N PRO A 378 45.99 5.75 0.25
CA PRO A 378 46.94 6.18 -0.77
C PRO A 378 48.36 6.35 -0.21
N ARG A 379 48.53 6.50 1.11
CA ARG A 379 49.86 6.63 1.74
C ARG A 379 50.51 5.29 2.08
N THR A 380 49.71 4.29 2.41
CA THR A 380 50.24 3.00 2.90
C THR A 380 49.94 1.83 1.97
N SER A 381 49.12 2.04 0.93
CA SER A 381 48.53 0.99 0.09
C SER A 381 47.80 -0.10 0.90
N ARG A 382 47.49 0.16 2.18
CA ARG A 382 46.78 -0.79 3.06
C ARG A 382 45.28 -0.51 3.01
N PRO A 383 44.42 -1.53 3.12
CA PRO A 383 42.99 -1.32 3.30
C PRO A 383 42.74 -0.39 4.48
N THR A 384 42.06 0.73 4.28
CA THR A 384 41.55 1.51 5.42
C THR A 384 40.30 0.83 5.95
N ASN A 385 40.17 0.75 7.27
CA ASN A 385 38.92 0.32 7.91
C ASN A 385 37.75 1.31 7.70
N GLN A 386 37.99 2.43 7.02
CA GLN A 386 36.93 3.36 6.67
C GLN A 386 36.39 3.02 5.28
N PRO A 387 35.06 2.77 5.14
CA PRO A 387 34.46 2.76 3.82
C PRO A 387 34.72 4.15 3.23
N ALA A 388 35.36 4.22 2.06
CA ALA A 388 35.25 5.44 1.26
C ALA A 388 33.76 5.71 0.96
N ALA A 389 33.45 6.82 0.29
CA ALA A 389 32.18 6.97 -0.41
C ALA A 389 32.09 5.95 -1.56
N THR A 390 32.11 4.66 -1.21
CA THR A 390 31.81 3.56 -2.11
C THR A 390 30.32 3.62 -2.34
N LEU A 391 29.94 3.46 -3.58
CA LEU A 391 28.55 3.45 -4.00
C LEU A 391 28.27 2.10 -4.59
N MET A 392 27.07 1.62 -4.37
CA MET A 392 26.55 0.50 -5.13
C MET A 392 25.74 1.05 -6.30
N LEU A 393 26.02 0.50 -7.47
CA LEU A 393 25.34 0.84 -8.72
C LEU A 393 24.25 -0.21 -8.93
N ILE A 394 22.99 0.22 -9.05
CA ILE A 394 21.88 -0.66 -9.44
C ILE A 394 22.00 -0.96 -10.94
N ASN A 395 21.54 -2.12 -11.38
CA ASN A 395 21.47 -2.47 -12.79
C ASN A 395 20.91 -1.30 -13.62
N ASN A 396 21.72 -0.77 -14.55
CA ASN A 396 21.42 0.25 -15.56
C ASN A 396 22.69 0.96 -16.10
N TRP A 397 23.86 0.69 -15.52
CA TRP A 397 25.10 1.34 -15.94
C TRP A 397 25.79 0.58 -17.07
N THR A 398 26.21 1.31 -18.10
CA THR A 398 27.19 0.78 -19.06
C THR A 398 28.58 1.27 -18.70
N ILE A 399 29.52 0.32 -18.65
CA ILE A 399 30.94 0.58 -18.38
C ILE A 399 31.70 0.15 -19.64
N THR A 400 32.01 1.11 -20.50
CA THR A 400 32.56 0.87 -21.85
C THR A 400 34.04 0.43 -21.86
N ARG A 401 34.74 0.48 -20.72
CA ARG A 401 36.10 -0.03 -20.56
C ARG A 401 36.13 -1.17 -19.55
N SER A 402 36.04 -2.40 -20.04
CA SER A 402 36.16 -3.63 -19.27
C SER A 402 37.61 -4.07 -19.16
N VAL A 403 38.15 -4.14 -17.94
CA VAL A 403 39.38 -4.92 -17.65
C VAL A 403 39.20 -5.73 -16.37
N CYS A 404 38.21 -6.60 -16.31
CA CYS A 404 38.16 -7.62 -15.26
C CYS A 404 39.18 -8.72 -15.56
N ALA A 405 40.45 -8.48 -15.23
CA ALA A 405 41.49 -9.50 -15.30
C ALA A 405 41.73 -10.12 -13.91
N THR A 406 41.19 -11.33 -13.73
CA THR A 406 41.55 -12.36 -12.74
C THR A 406 41.26 -12.16 -11.23
N PRO A 407 40.99 -13.26 -10.49
CA PRO A 407 40.25 -13.26 -9.22
C PRO A 407 41.03 -12.74 -8.00
N THR A 408 42.28 -12.31 -8.14
CA THR A 408 43.14 -12.07 -6.98
C THR A 408 43.43 -10.60 -6.69
N THR A 409 43.26 -9.65 -7.62
CA THR A 409 43.42 -8.20 -7.31
C THR A 409 42.83 -7.24 -8.36
N GLY A 410 41.96 -7.70 -9.26
CA GLY A 410 41.43 -6.90 -10.38
C GLY A 410 40.37 -5.87 -9.97
N VAL A 411 40.79 -4.71 -9.49
CA VAL A 411 39.96 -3.50 -9.45
C VAL A 411 40.20 -2.73 -10.76
N VAL A 412 39.16 -2.58 -11.59
CA VAL A 412 39.22 -1.63 -12.72
C VAL A 412 39.07 -0.25 -12.16
N VAL A 413 40.12 0.55 -12.31
CA VAL A 413 40.19 1.92 -11.84
C VAL A 413 39.99 2.83 -13.05
N ILE A 414 38.78 3.37 -13.25
CA ILE A 414 38.58 4.44 -14.23
C ILE A 414 38.87 5.75 -13.51
N THR A 415 40.06 6.30 -13.77
CA THR A 415 40.48 7.57 -13.17
C THR A 415 40.05 8.72 -14.07
N ALA A 416 39.03 9.46 -13.66
CA ALA A 416 38.74 10.79 -14.19
C ALA A 416 39.52 11.82 -13.35
N THR A 417 40.75 12.12 -13.78
CA THR A 417 41.56 13.15 -13.11
C THR A 417 41.06 14.54 -13.49
N ARG A 418 40.74 15.37 -12.49
CA ARG A 418 40.54 16.80 -12.71
C ARG A 418 41.34 17.63 -11.71
N THR A 419 42.04 18.63 -12.25
CA THR A 419 42.68 19.69 -11.46
C THR A 419 41.63 20.67 -10.96
N LEU A 420 41.52 20.84 -9.64
CA LEU A 420 40.72 21.90 -9.03
C LEU A 420 41.65 23.01 -8.52
N THR A 421 41.27 24.26 -8.77
CA THR A 421 42.01 25.42 -8.24
C THR A 421 41.62 25.70 -6.79
N ARG A 422 42.48 26.40 -6.03
CA ARG A 422 42.22 26.80 -4.63
C ARG A 422 40.84 27.41 -4.39
N ALA A 423 40.38 28.25 -5.33
CA ALA A 423 39.07 28.90 -5.27
C ALA A 423 37.90 27.92 -5.43
N GLN A 424 38.14 26.77 -6.07
CA GLN A 424 37.16 25.71 -6.30
C GLN A 424 37.15 24.66 -5.18
N VAL A 425 38.27 24.50 -4.45
CA VAL A 425 38.43 23.50 -3.38
C VAL A 425 37.90 24.01 -2.02
N GLY A 426 37.66 25.33 -1.89
CA GLY A 426 37.07 25.95 -0.69
C GLY A 426 35.59 26.31 -0.80
N ALA A 427 35.01 26.22 -2.00
CA ALA A 427 33.56 26.27 -2.18
C ALA A 427 33.05 24.83 -2.16
N ALA A 428 31.94 24.55 -1.47
CA ALA A 428 31.23 23.29 -1.61
C ALA A 428 31.16 22.92 -3.10
N TRP A 429 31.44 21.65 -3.43
CA TRP A 429 31.52 21.15 -4.81
C TRP A 429 30.51 21.86 -5.70
N ASN A 430 30.97 22.61 -6.70
CA ASN A 430 30.01 23.37 -7.49
C ASN A 430 29.30 22.40 -8.44
N VAL A 431 27.96 22.52 -8.50
CA VAL A 431 27.07 21.66 -9.32
C VAL A 431 27.52 21.54 -10.79
N ALA A 432 28.25 22.53 -11.32
CA ALA A 432 28.75 22.51 -12.69
C ALA A 432 29.92 21.52 -12.89
N GLN A 433 30.73 21.27 -11.87
CA GLN A 433 31.85 20.32 -11.93
C GLN A 433 31.38 18.88 -11.87
N ILE A 434 30.35 18.63 -11.08
CA ILE A 434 29.65 17.36 -10.92
C ILE A 434 28.89 16.95 -12.19
N ARG A 435 28.25 17.91 -12.88
CA ARG A 435 27.61 17.67 -14.19
C ARG A 435 28.57 17.08 -15.20
N GLN A 436 29.85 17.45 -15.17
CA GLN A 436 30.83 16.91 -16.11
C GLN A 436 31.17 15.44 -15.86
N ILE A 437 31.05 14.93 -14.62
CA ILE A 437 31.20 13.49 -14.34
C ILE A 437 30.02 12.71 -14.93
N GLY A 438 28.79 13.21 -14.72
CA GLY A 438 27.58 12.64 -15.32
C GLY A 438 27.49 12.76 -16.84
N GLN A 439 28.32 13.61 -17.45
CA GLN A 439 28.46 13.77 -18.90
C GLN A 439 29.64 12.98 -19.47
N SER A 440 30.41 12.27 -18.63
CA SER A 440 31.51 11.46 -19.11
C SER A 440 30.96 10.30 -19.96
N PRO A 441 31.39 10.14 -21.23
CA PRO A 441 30.93 9.03 -22.07
C PRO A 441 31.36 7.65 -21.54
N GLU A 442 32.27 7.60 -20.55
CA GLU A 442 32.68 6.39 -19.85
C GLU A 442 31.65 5.93 -18.79
N PHE A 443 30.73 6.82 -18.40
CA PHE A 443 29.68 6.59 -17.42
C PHE A 443 28.34 7.09 -17.98
N SER A 444 27.65 6.22 -18.69
CA SER A 444 26.27 6.50 -19.07
C SER A 444 25.34 5.82 -18.07
N ASP A 445 24.62 6.63 -17.29
CA ASP A 445 23.33 6.22 -16.74
C ASP A 445 22.40 6.06 -17.95
N LEU A 446 22.06 4.81 -18.28
CA LEU A 446 21.06 4.54 -19.32
C LEU A 446 19.66 4.87 -18.77
N PRO A 447 18.56 4.61 -19.47
CA PRO A 447 17.25 4.62 -18.80
C PRO A 447 17.17 3.53 -17.71
N GLY A 448 17.04 3.96 -16.45
CA GLY A 448 16.98 3.19 -15.19
C GLY A 448 16.30 1.83 -15.24
N VAL A 449 16.64 0.92 -14.30
CA VAL A 449 15.67 -0.11 -13.91
C VAL A 449 14.45 0.61 -13.36
N PRO A 450 13.27 0.46 -13.99
CA PRO A 450 12.07 1.12 -13.53
C PRO A 450 11.80 0.76 -12.07
N GLY A 451 11.49 1.78 -11.27
CA GLY A 451 10.98 1.62 -9.92
C GLY A 451 9.51 1.99 -9.87
N GLN A 452 8.94 1.96 -8.67
CA GLN A 452 7.52 2.25 -8.45
C GLN A 452 7.10 3.60 -9.07
N SER A 453 6.32 3.54 -10.15
CA SER A 453 5.82 4.69 -10.93
C SER A 453 6.92 5.71 -11.29
N ASN A 454 8.15 5.23 -11.48
CA ASN A 454 9.29 6.02 -11.88
C ASN A 454 10.14 5.22 -12.88
N PRO A 455 10.19 5.62 -14.16
CA PRO A 455 11.00 4.91 -15.15
C PRO A 455 12.51 5.11 -14.94
N ASN A 456 12.94 6.08 -14.13
CA ASN A 456 14.35 6.36 -13.85
C ASN A 456 14.59 6.80 -12.40
N PRO A 457 14.43 5.89 -11.42
CA PRO A 457 14.80 6.14 -10.02
C PRO A 457 16.34 6.18 -9.89
N PRO A 458 16.91 6.44 -8.68
CA PRO A 458 18.35 6.54 -8.50
C PRO A 458 19.09 5.28 -8.93
N GLY A 459 19.96 5.41 -9.94
CA GLY A 459 20.81 4.31 -10.39
C GLY A 459 21.90 3.91 -9.40
N TRP A 460 22.05 4.59 -8.27
CA TRP A 460 23.13 4.36 -7.30
C TRP A 460 22.71 4.72 -5.87
N PHE A 461 23.42 4.14 -4.90
CA PHE A 461 23.25 4.43 -3.48
C PHE A 461 24.61 4.43 -2.79
N GLN A 462 24.72 5.13 -1.66
CA GLN A 462 25.86 4.91 -0.75
C GLN A 462 25.93 3.43 -0.36
N LEU A 463 27.14 2.92 -0.13
CA LEU A 463 27.38 1.49 0.03
C LEU A 463 26.41 0.84 1.02
N GLY A 464 25.50 0.05 0.46
CA GLY A 464 24.55 -0.72 1.22
C GLY A 464 23.36 0.06 1.81
N ASP A 465 23.20 1.35 1.55
CA ASP A 465 22.14 2.21 2.12
C ASP A 465 20.74 1.99 1.50
N HIS A 466 20.63 1.10 0.51
CA HIS A 466 19.34 0.70 -0.02
C HIS A 466 18.57 -0.16 0.99
N ALA A 467 17.30 0.17 1.18
CA ALA A 467 16.45 -0.53 2.10
C ALA A 467 15.69 -1.65 1.38
N LEU A 468 15.69 -2.82 2.01
CA LEU A 468 15.04 -4.03 1.56
C LEU A 468 14.05 -4.49 2.64
N VAL A 469 13.18 -5.41 2.27
CA VAL A 469 12.31 -6.10 3.23
C VAL A 469 12.80 -7.52 3.42
N GLN A 470 12.97 -7.93 4.67
CA GLN A 470 13.26 -9.31 5.02
C GLN A 470 12.05 -9.94 5.71
N TYR A 471 11.61 -11.09 5.19
CA TYR A 471 10.41 -11.79 5.64
C TYR A 471 10.67 -13.27 5.95
N GLY A 472 9.97 -13.77 6.97
CA GLY A 472 9.89 -15.19 7.31
C GLY A 472 11.14 -15.77 7.97
N PRO A 473 11.07 -17.03 8.43
CA PRO A 473 12.18 -17.72 9.10
C PRO A 473 13.41 -17.88 8.19
N ASN A 474 13.17 -18.03 6.88
CA ASN A 474 14.22 -18.16 5.86
C ASN A 474 14.83 -16.81 5.45
N ARG A 475 14.39 -15.70 6.04
CA ARG A 475 14.94 -14.36 5.79
C ARG A 475 14.92 -13.98 4.30
N VAL A 476 13.81 -14.30 3.63
CA VAL A 476 13.61 -13.99 2.21
C VAL A 476 13.64 -12.49 2.01
N ILE A 477 14.34 -12.04 0.97
CA ILE A 477 14.58 -10.63 0.68
C ILE A 477 13.67 -10.16 -0.46
N TYR A 478 13.02 -9.02 -0.27
CA TYR A 478 12.20 -8.34 -1.27
C TYR A 478 12.70 -6.91 -1.45
N ASP A 479 12.60 -6.42 -2.69
CA ASP A 479 12.95 -5.04 -3.05
C ASP A 479 11.71 -4.31 -3.59
N PRO A 480 10.84 -3.78 -2.71
CA PRO A 480 9.59 -3.13 -3.13
C PRO A 480 9.85 -1.85 -3.94
N SER A 481 11.02 -1.25 -3.84
CA SER A 481 11.36 -0.02 -4.56
C SER A 481 11.45 -0.26 -6.07
N TYR A 482 11.99 -1.43 -6.45
CA TYR A 482 12.20 -1.87 -7.83
C TYR A 482 11.27 -3.01 -8.26
N GLY A 483 10.38 -3.47 -7.38
CA GLY A 483 9.46 -4.57 -7.67
C GLY A 483 10.14 -5.92 -7.88
N THR A 484 11.36 -6.13 -7.36
CA THR A 484 12.12 -7.37 -7.58
C THR A 484 12.20 -8.26 -6.34
N GLY A 485 12.28 -9.58 -6.57
CA GLY A 485 12.24 -10.62 -5.55
C GLY A 485 11.06 -11.58 -5.74
N PRO A 486 10.85 -12.54 -4.81
CA PRO A 486 11.67 -12.82 -3.63
C PRO A 486 13.07 -13.35 -3.96
N PHE A 487 14.06 -13.01 -3.12
CA PHE A 487 15.41 -13.57 -3.17
C PHE A 487 15.70 -14.42 -1.93
N PRO A 488 16.35 -15.59 -2.07
CA PRO A 488 16.62 -16.48 -0.94
C PRO A 488 17.66 -15.93 0.07
N ASN A 489 18.46 -14.92 -0.31
CA ASN A 489 19.42 -14.25 0.55
C ASN A 489 19.92 -12.94 -0.11
N ILE A 490 20.68 -12.14 0.66
CA ILE A 490 21.24 -10.88 0.16
C ILE A 490 22.22 -11.05 -1.00
N GLY A 491 22.95 -12.17 -1.06
CA GLY A 491 23.87 -12.45 -2.18
C GLY A 491 23.13 -12.68 -3.49
N ALA A 492 21.96 -13.31 -3.45
CA ALA A 492 21.09 -13.49 -4.62
C ALA A 492 20.50 -12.16 -5.08
N TRP A 493 19.99 -11.33 -4.14
CA TRP A 493 19.54 -9.97 -4.46
C TRP A 493 20.66 -9.15 -5.09
N ALA A 494 21.86 -9.17 -4.51
CA ALA A 494 22.97 -8.36 -5.00
C ALA A 494 23.34 -8.74 -6.44
N ARG A 495 23.44 -10.04 -6.75
CA ARG A 495 23.73 -10.53 -8.11
C ARG A 495 22.66 -10.12 -9.12
N ALA A 496 21.40 -10.08 -8.71
CA ALA A 496 20.29 -9.73 -9.58
C ALA A 496 20.08 -8.22 -9.73
N SER A 497 20.57 -7.42 -8.78
CA SER A 497 20.20 -6.00 -8.67
C SER A 497 21.36 -5.04 -8.85
N LEU A 498 22.61 -5.45 -8.62
CA LEU A 498 23.78 -4.57 -8.71
C LEU A 498 24.50 -4.71 -10.06
N ALA A 499 24.72 -3.58 -10.72
CA ALA A 499 25.62 -3.46 -11.87
C ALA A 499 27.09 -3.53 -11.44
N GLY A 500 27.39 -3.07 -10.22
CA GLY A 500 28.74 -3.01 -9.69
C GLY A 500 28.87 -2.00 -8.55
N TYR A 501 30.09 -1.49 -8.37
CA TYR A 501 30.41 -0.46 -7.39
C TYR A 501 31.03 0.75 -8.07
N ALA A 502 31.05 1.88 -7.38
CA ALA A 502 31.87 3.03 -7.72
C ALA A 502 32.56 3.52 -6.44
N ALA A 503 33.68 4.22 -6.57
CA ALA A 503 34.32 4.91 -5.46
C ALA A 503 34.62 6.34 -5.89
N PHE A 504 34.71 7.24 -4.92
CA PHE A 504 35.32 8.55 -5.10
C PHE A 504 36.60 8.58 -4.28
N ASN A 505 37.73 8.66 -4.95
CA ASN A 505 38.98 9.02 -4.29
C ASN A 505 39.16 10.54 -4.43
N GLU A 506 39.78 11.15 -3.42
CA GLU A 506 40.37 12.48 -3.55
C GLU A 506 41.86 12.27 -3.33
N THR A 507 42.66 12.46 -4.37
CA THR A 507 44.11 12.32 -4.25
C THR A 507 44.71 13.73 -4.25
N PRO A 508 45.06 14.31 -3.09
CA PRO A 508 45.68 15.63 -3.07
C PRO A 508 47.05 15.57 -3.77
N THR A 509 47.14 16.16 -4.95
CA THR A 509 48.39 16.23 -5.72
C THR A 509 49.24 17.38 -5.22
N ARG A 510 50.11 17.10 -4.25
CA ARG A 510 51.21 17.97 -3.77
C ARG A 510 50.79 19.35 -3.24
N TYR A 511 51.00 19.54 -1.94
CA TYR A 511 51.20 20.88 -1.38
C TYR A 511 52.52 21.45 -1.91
N SER A 512 52.48 22.28 -2.95
CA SER A 512 53.53 23.28 -3.17
C SER A 512 53.24 24.44 -2.22
N PRO A 513 54.21 24.90 -1.39
CA PRO A 513 54.03 26.07 -0.53
C PRO A 513 53.54 27.32 -1.28
N ASP A 514 53.86 27.41 -2.58
CA ASP A 514 53.62 28.59 -3.41
C ASP A 514 52.43 28.44 -4.38
N GLN A 515 51.86 27.24 -4.52
CA GLN A 515 50.67 26.97 -5.34
C GLN A 515 49.78 25.92 -4.67
N LEU A 516 48.75 26.39 -3.96
CA LEU A 516 47.67 25.54 -3.43
C LEU A 516 46.69 25.17 -4.56
N THR A 517 47.13 24.41 -5.54
CA THR A 517 46.23 23.64 -6.42
C THR A 517 46.10 22.25 -5.81
N ALA A 518 44.90 21.85 -5.39
CA ALA A 518 44.65 20.45 -5.09
C ALA A 518 44.01 19.85 -6.35
N ASP A 519 44.70 18.97 -7.07
CA ASP A 519 43.97 18.14 -8.02
C ASP A 519 43.11 17.19 -7.20
N THR A 520 41.80 17.19 -7.44
CA THR A 520 40.93 16.16 -6.90
C THR A 520 40.75 15.14 -8.00
N GLN A 521 41.51 14.04 -7.94
CA GLN A 521 41.33 12.92 -8.86
C GLN A 521 40.12 12.10 -8.46
N VAL A 522 39.00 12.24 -9.18
CA VAL A 522 37.84 11.35 -8.99
C VAL A 522 38.08 10.03 -9.71
N THR A 523 38.25 8.99 -8.91
CA THR A 523 38.53 7.65 -9.43
C THR A 523 37.33 6.74 -9.27
N ILE A 524 36.53 6.56 -10.32
CA ILE A 524 35.40 5.63 -10.31
C ILE A 524 35.93 4.23 -10.63
N SER A 525 35.97 3.37 -9.62
CA SER A 525 36.33 1.96 -9.82
C SER A 525 35.07 1.13 -9.97
N ALA A 526 34.79 0.65 -11.18
CA ALA A 526 33.61 -0.15 -11.46
C ALA A 526 33.97 -1.59 -11.81
N CYS A 527 33.61 -2.52 -10.92
CA CYS A 527 33.73 -3.95 -11.18
C CYS A 527 32.38 -4.49 -11.62
N SER A 528 32.24 -4.84 -12.89
CA SER A 528 31.11 -5.64 -13.37
C SER A 528 31.31 -7.08 -12.91
N GLY A 529 30.29 -7.64 -12.25
CA GLY A 529 30.30 -9.02 -11.76
C GLY A 529 30.58 -9.09 -10.26
N ILE A 530 29.54 -9.45 -9.50
CA ILE A 530 29.72 -9.90 -8.13
C ILE A 530 30.40 -11.27 -8.23
N PRO A 531 31.59 -11.47 -7.62
CA PRO A 531 32.22 -12.78 -7.61
C PRO A 531 31.21 -13.81 -7.10
N PRO A 532 31.17 -15.05 -7.66
CA PRO A 532 30.31 -16.10 -7.12
C PRO A 532 30.57 -16.16 -5.62
N ALA A 533 29.51 -16.11 -4.82
CA ALA A 533 29.65 -16.16 -3.37
C ALA A 533 30.48 -17.39 -3.06
N GLY A 534 31.72 -17.19 -2.61
CA GLY A 534 32.54 -18.30 -2.14
C GLY A 534 31.76 -19.05 -1.06
N PRO A 535 31.95 -20.37 -0.92
CA PRO A 535 31.31 -21.11 0.16
C PRO A 535 31.56 -20.36 1.48
N PRO A 536 30.57 -20.29 2.39
CA PRO A 536 30.76 -19.63 3.67
C PRO A 536 32.03 -20.20 4.30
N ALA A 537 33.01 -19.34 4.56
CA ALA A 537 34.20 -19.74 5.30
C ALA A 537 33.73 -20.17 6.70
N PHE A 538 33.47 -21.46 6.87
CA PHE A 538 33.37 -22.09 8.17
C PHE A 538 34.77 -22.09 8.76
N GLY A 539 35.11 -20.98 9.42
CA GLY A 539 36.15 -21.00 10.44
C GLY A 539 35.66 -21.91 11.57
N LEU A 540 36.07 -23.18 11.50
CA LEU A 540 36.03 -24.11 12.62
C LEU A 540 36.79 -23.47 13.79
N PHE A 541 36.06 -22.86 14.72
CA PHE A 541 36.49 -22.84 16.11
C PHE A 541 36.08 -24.20 16.69
N VAL A 542 37.07 -25.08 16.85
CA VAL A 542 37.02 -26.29 17.67
C VAL A 542 37.67 -25.92 19.01
N PRO A 543 37.13 -26.38 20.16
CA PRO A 543 37.18 -25.67 21.45
C PRO A 543 38.56 -25.36 22.01
#